data_AF-A0A6G3RGD3-F1
#
_entry.id   AF-A0A6G3RGD3-F1
#
_cell.length_a   1.000
_cell.length_b   1.000
_cell.length_c   1.000
_cell.angle_alpha   90.00
_cell.angle_beta   90.00
_cell.angle_gamma   90.00
#
_symmetry.space_group_name_H-M   'P 1'
#
loop_
_entity.id
_entity.type
_entity.pdbx_description
1 polymer ?
#
loop_
_entity_poly.entity_id
_entity_poly.type
_entity_poly.pdbx_seq_one_letter_code
_entity_poly.pdbx_strand_id
1 'polypeptide(L)'
;LRPASARQRVDPGPPLPRLVVVVDDFDALLSPALGSPGRPAAGSVVRALEAVARDGERLGVHLVAATGRSERVLETELGQRASLRVVLDAVASGPEEPAPGRGELRSPDGRATAFQAGRVTGRIPRTATLRPTVVPLEWERMGDPPARRPVRELGNGPTDLALLASALERAARSVSADQVPSLL
;
A
#
# COMPACT_ATOMS: atom_id res chain seq x y z
N LEU A 1 -19.39 -52.93 16.51
CA LEU A 1 -19.69 -51.56 16.02
C LEU A 1 -19.46 -50.60 17.19
N ARG A 2 -18.41 -49.78 17.18
CA ARG A 2 -18.19 -48.71 18.18
C ARG A 2 -18.89 -47.44 17.68
N PRO A 3 -19.59 -46.68 18.53
CA PRO A 3 -20.23 -45.44 18.08
C PRO A 3 -19.15 -44.42 17.72
N ALA A 4 -19.35 -43.72 16.61
CA ALA A 4 -18.49 -42.60 16.21
C ALA A 4 -18.56 -41.54 17.32
N SER A 5 -17.40 -41.22 17.91
CA SER A 5 -17.28 -40.10 18.82
C SER A 5 -17.73 -38.84 18.09
N ALA A 6 -18.78 -38.21 18.60
CA ALA A 6 -19.16 -36.87 18.21
C ALA A 6 -17.92 -35.99 18.40
N ARG A 7 -17.30 -35.54 17.30
CA ARG A 7 -16.21 -34.57 17.36
C ARG A 7 -16.78 -33.34 18.06
N GLN A 8 -16.43 -33.19 19.33
CA GLN A 8 -16.74 -32.01 20.11
C GLN A 8 -16.21 -30.82 19.32
N ARG A 9 -17.12 -29.96 18.87
CA ARG A 9 -16.79 -28.79 18.07
C ARG A 9 -15.92 -27.90 18.95
N VAL A 10 -14.64 -27.86 18.65
CA VAL A 10 -13.66 -27.04 19.38
C VAL A 10 -14.10 -25.60 19.21
N ASP A 11 -14.32 -24.92 20.32
CA ASP A 11 -14.55 -23.47 20.34
C ASP A 11 -13.29 -22.80 19.77
N PRO A 12 -13.37 -22.06 18.64
CA PRO A 12 -12.19 -21.49 17.99
C PRO A 12 -11.47 -20.44 18.85
N GLY A 13 -12.03 -20.06 20.00
CA GLY A 13 -11.48 -19.02 20.86
C GLY A 13 -11.72 -17.63 20.25
N PRO A 14 -11.19 -16.57 20.89
CA PRO A 14 -11.33 -15.21 20.39
C PRO A 14 -10.65 -15.06 19.02
N PRO A 15 -11.20 -14.21 18.12
CA PRO A 15 -10.59 -13.97 16.81
C PRO A 15 -9.16 -13.47 17.00
N LEU A 16 -8.22 -14.06 16.27
CA LEU A 16 -6.83 -13.63 16.31
C LEU A 16 -6.63 -12.37 15.45
N PRO A 17 -5.69 -11.49 15.85
CA PRO A 17 -5.28 -10.38 15.00
C PRO A 17 -4.75 -10.86 13.65
N ARG A 18 -5.04 -10.11 12.58
CA ARG A 18 -4.46 -10.34 11.26
C ARG A 18 -3.21 -9.48 11.09
N LEU A 19 -2.14 -10.05 10.53
CA LEU A 19 -0.90 -9.33 10.21
C LEU A 19 -0.84 -9.09 8.70
N VAL A 20 -0.56 -7.86 8.29
CA VAL A 20 -0.25 -7.53 6.89
C VAL A 20 1.20 -7.09 6.81
N VAL A 21 2.00 -7.85 6.05
CA VAL A 21 3.40 -7.52 5.74
C VAL A 21 3.43 -6.79 4.41
N VAL A 22 3.89 -5.55 4.41
CA VAL A 22 4.04 -4.73 3.19
C VAL A 22 5.52 -4.61 2.88
N VAL A 23 5.90 -5.00 1.66
CA VAL A 23 7.29 -4.94 1.18
C VAL A 23 7.33 -4.06 -0.06
N ASP A 24 8.00 -2.92 0.05
CA ASP A 24 8.29 -2.08 -1.10
C ASP A 24 9.57 -2.54 -1.80
N ASP A 25 9.70 -2.21 -3.10
CA ASP A 25 10.86 -2.55 -3.94
C ASP A 25 11.33 -4.01 -3.77
N PHE A 26 10.40 -4.97 -3.83
CA PHE A 26 10.71 -6.39 -3.61
C PHE A 26 11.80 -6.91 -4.56
N ASP A 27 11.90 -6.39 -5.79
CA ASP A 27 12.97 -6.74 -6.72
C ASP A 27 14.38 -6.31 -6.24
N ALA A 28 14.49 -5.33 -5.36
CA ALA A 28 15.76 -4.96 -4.72
C ALA A 28 16.22 -6.01 -3.69
N LEU A 29 15.31 -6.82 -3.15
CA LEU A 29 15.67 -7.99 -2.33
C LEU A 29 16.12 -9.18 -3.19
N LEU A 30 15.73 -9.19 -4.46
CA LEU A 30 16.11 -10.22 -5.44
C LEU A 30 17.41 -9.87 -6.20
N SER A 31 17.97 -8.66 -6.05
CA SER A 31 19.09 -8.14 -6.85
C SER A 31 20.25 -7.54 -6.01
N PRO A 32 21.50 -8.02 -6.15
CA PRO A 32 21.91 -9.21 -6.89
C PRO A 32 21.40 -10.47 -6.17
N ALA A 33 21.22 -11.56 -6.92
CA ALA A 33 20.78 -12.84 -6.37
C ALA A 33 21.64 -13.21 -5.14
N LEU A 34 20.99 -13.61 -4.04
CA LEU A 34 21.56 -14.31 -2.89
C LEU A 34 23.10 -14.28 -2.82
N GLY A 35 23.67 -13.22 -2.26
CA GLY A 35 25.11 -13.16 -1.95
C GLY A 35 25.92 -12.13 -2.71
N SER A 36 25.56 -10.85 -2.60
CA SER A 36 26.60 -9.83 -2.62
C SER A 36 27.45 -10.04 -1.36
N PRO A 37 28.77 -10.35 -1.45
CA PRO A 37 29.62 -10.47 -0.28
C PRO A 37 29.65 -9.10 0.42
N GLY A 38 28.85 -8.95 1.48
CA GLY A 38 28.58 -7.68 2.15
C GLY A 38 27.12 -7.45 2.55
N ARG A 39 26.14 -8.20 2.00
CA ARG A 39 24.70 -8.09 2.35
C ARG A 39 24.10 -9.45 2.77
N PRO A 40 24.54 -10.03 3.91
CA PRO A 40 24.19 -11.39 4.32
C PRO A 40 22.70 -11.64 4.64
N ALA A 41 21.88 -10.59 4.81
CA ALA A 41 20.50 -10.72 5.29
C ALA A 41 19.41 -10.81 4.18
N ALA A 42 19.70 -10.48 2.92
CA ALA A 42 18.65 -10.47 1.89
C ALA A 42 18.05 -11.87 1.66
N GLY A 43 18.88 -12.92 1.74
CA GLY A 43 18.43 -14.30 1.54
C GLY A 43 17.50 -14.84 2.62
N SER A 44 17.78 -14.56 3.90
CA SER A 44 16.91 -14.99 4.99
C SER A 44 15.58 -14.24 4.97
N VAL A 45 15.60 -12.94 4.62
CA VAL A 45 14.38 -12.14 4.44
C VAL A 45 13.53 -12.70 3.29
N VAL A 46 14.12 -12.96 2.12
CA VAL A 46 13.39 -13.56 0.99
C VAL A 46 12.78 -14.90 1.39
N ARG A 47 13.53 -15.80 2.02
CA ARG A 47 12.99 -17.09 2.50
C ARG A 47 11.83 -16.92 3.49
N ALA A 48 11.92 -15.95 4.40
CA ALA A 48 10.85 -15.66 5.34
C ALA A 48 9.58 -15.16 4.61
N LEU A 49 9.74 -14.28 3.62
CA LEU A 49 8.64 -13.79 2.78
C LEU A 49 8.02 -14.92 1.94
N GLU A 50 8.83 -15.84 1.40
CA GLU A 50 8.34 -17.03 0.70
C GLU A 50 7.58 -17.98 1.62
N ALA A 51 8.01 -18.14 2.87
CA ALA A 51 7.26 -18.89 3.88
C ALA A 51 5.90 -18.23 4.20
N VAL A 52 5.86 -16.89 4.31
CA VAL A 52 4.59 -16.16 4.47
C VAL A 52 3.70 -16.32 3.23
N ALA A 53 4.25 -16.24 2.02
CA ALA A 53 3.48 -16.46 0.79
C ALA A 53 2.88 -17.88 0.72
N ARG A 54 3.58 -18.88 1.25
CA ARG A 54 3.14 -20.29 1.25
C ARG A 54 2.13 -20.60 2.33
N ASP A 55 2.38 -20.16 3.56
CA ASP A 55 1.69 -20.63 4.76
C ASP A 55 0.94 -19.53 5.52
N GLY A 56 1.14 -18.26 5.16
CA GLY A 56 0.65 -17.10 5.90
C GLY A 56 -0.86 -17.03 6.02
N GLU A 57 -1.62 -17.39 4.98
CA GLU A 57 -3.09 -17.35 4.99
C GLU A 57 -3.67 -18.16 6.17
N ARG A 58 -3.12 -19.36 6.40
CA ARG A 58 -3.55 -20.25 7.50
C ARG A 58 -3.25 -19.66 8.88
N LEU A 59 -2.31 -18.73 8.95
CA LEU A 59 -1.86 -18.05 10.16
C LEU A 59 -2.46 -16.65 10.30
N GLY A 60 -3.32 -16.21 9.36
CA GLY A 60 -3.83 -14.84 9.33
C GLY A 60 -2.78 -13.78 8.96
N VAL A 61 -1.70 -14.20 8.30
CA VAL A 61 -0.62 -13.33 7.80
C VAL A 61 -0.76 -13.14 6.29
N HIS A 62 -0.94 -11.90 5.86
CA HIS A 62 -1.06 -11.53 4.45
C HIS A 62 0.17 -10.77 3.99
N LEU A 63 0.60 -11.01 2.75
CA LEU A 63 1.77 -10.37 2.15
C LEU A 63 1.36 -9.52 0.95
N VAL A 64 1.76 -8.25 0.96
CA VAL A 64 1.62 -7.31 -0.15
C VAL A 64 3.03 -6.86 -0.54
N ALA A 65 3.40 -7.05 -1.81
CA ALA A 65 4.69 -6.59 -2.30
C ALA A 65 4.53 -5.69 -3.52
N ALA A 66 5.31 -4.62 -3.56
CA ALA A 66 5.46 -3.75 -4.72
C ALA A 66 6.79 -4.05 -5.41
N THR A 67 6.83 -3.85 -6.74
CA THR A 67 8.04 -4.03 -7.54
C THR A 67 7.98 -3.14 -8.78
N GLY A 68 9.13 -2.61 -9.18
CA GLY A 68 9.29 -1.94 -10.47
C GLY A 68 9.64 -2.90 -11.62
N ARG A 69 9.93 -4.18 -11.34
CA ARG A 69 10.42 -5.18 -12.29
C ARG A 69 9.69 -6.52 -12.11
N SER A 70 8.53 -6.63 -12.73
CA SER A 70 7.62 -7.76 -12.52
C SER A 70 8.19 -9.11 -12.99
N GLU A 71 9.08 -9.13 -13.98
CA GLU A 71 9.56 -10.35 -14.64
C GLU A 71 10.20 -11.34 -13.67
N ARG A 72 11.05 -10.86 -12.75
CA ARG A 72 11.71 -11.71 -11.75
C ARG A 72 10.78 -12.15 -10.63
N VAL A 73 9.80 -11.31 -10.30
CA VAL A 73 8.86 -11.60 -9.22
C VAL A 73 7.95 -12.77 -9.59
N LEU A 74 7.58 -12.90 -10.86
CA LEU A 74 6.74 -14.00 -11.35
C LEU A 74 7.36 -15.39 -11.17
N GLU A 75 8.68 -15.48 -11.08
CA GLU A 75 9.40 -16.73 -10.86
C GLU A 75 9.45 -17.14 -9.37
N THR A 76 9.15 -16.22 -8.44
CA THR A 76 9.18 -16.47 -6.99
C THR A 76 7.91 -17.13 -6.48
N GLU A 77 7.96 -17.76 -5.29
CA GLU A 77 6.77 -18.30 -4.60
C GLU A 77 5.67 -17.25 -4.40
N LEU A 78 6.06 -16.01 -4.09
CA LEU A 78 5.12 -14.90 -3.97
C LEU A 78 4.40 -14.64 -5.30
N GLY A 79 5.15 -14.53 -6.40
CA GLY A 79 4.57 -14.28 -7.72
C GLY A 79 3.62 -15.39 -8.16
N GLN A 80 3.97 -16.64 -7.90
CA GLN A 80 3.15 -17.81 -8.25
C GLN A 80 1.87 -17.93 -7.41
N ARG A 81 1.91 -17.50 -6.14
CA ARG A 81 0.77 -17.62 -5.21
C ARG A 81 -0.09 -16.36 -5.10
N ALA A 82 0.38 -15.22 -5.62
CA ALA A 82 -0.36 -13.96 -5.56
C ALA A 82 -1.75 -14.10 -6.22
N SER A 83 -2.80 -14.03 -5.40
CA SER A 83 -4.19 -14.14 -5.84
C SER A 83 -4.70 -12.84 -6.47
N LEU A 84 -4.17 -11.69 -6.08
CA LEU A 84 -4.52 -10.40 -6.66
C LEU A 84 -3.26 -9.71 -7.15
N ARG A 85 -3.33 -9.11 -8.33
CA ARG A 85 -2.23 -8.33 -8.90
C ARG A 85 -2.73 -6.95 -9.28
N VAL A 86 -2.07 -5.94 -8.74
CA VAL A 86 -2.30 -4.54 -9.10
C VAL A 86 -1.21 -4.15 -10.09
N VAL A 87 -1.61 -3.76 -11.30
CA VAL A 87 -0.70 -3.28 -12.34
C VAL A 87 -0.99 -1.80 -12.54
N LEU A 88 -0.04 -0.95 -12.18
CA LEU A 88 -0.16 0.49 -12.41
C LEU A 88 0.34 0.84 -13.81
N ASP A 89 -0.34 1.80 -14.44
CA ASP A 89 0.09 2.34 -15.72
C ASP A 89 1.43 3.08 -15.54
N ALA A 90 2.31 2.97 -16.54
CA ALA A 90 3.52 3.75 -16.56
C ALA A 90 3.16 5.24 -16.62
N VAL A 91 3.63 6.01 -15.64
CA VAL A 91 3.42 7.46 -15.63
C VAL A 91 4.31 8.08 -16.70
N ALA A 92 3.69 8.72 -17.67
CA ALA A 92 4.37 9.49 -18.70
C ALA A 92 3.88 10.96 -18.65
N SER A 93 4.66 11.87 -19.25
CA SER A 93 4.33 13.30 -19.29
C SER A 93 3.64 13.70 -20.60
N GLY A 94 2.30 13.76 -20.59
CA GLY A 94 1.51 14.16 -21.75
C GLY A 94 0.04 14.43 -21.42
N PRO A 95 -0.67 15.26 -22.21
CA PRO A 95 -2.06 15.65 -21.93
C PRO A 95 -3.07 14.49 -22.10
N GLU A 96 -2.73 13.46 -22.88
CA GLU A 96 -3.55 12.25 -23.08
C GLU A 96 -3.02 11.04 -22.29
N GLU A 97 -1.96 11.23 -21.50
CA GLU A 97 -1.25 10.14 -20.84
C GLU A 97 -1.86 9.80 -19.47
N PRO A 98 -1.71 8.55 -18.99
CA PRO A 98 -2.37 8.11 -17.77
C PRO A 98 -1.91 8.92 -16.55
N ALA A 99 -2.88 9.48 -15.84
CA ALA A 99 -2.62 10.15 -14.57
C ALA A 99 -2.04 9.15 -13.54
N PRO A 100 -1.14 9.58 -12.64
CA PRO A 100 -0.65 8.74 -11.56
C PRO A 100 -1.78 8.03 -10.80
N GLY A 101 -1.59 6.74 -10.54
CA GLY A 101 -2.56 5.91 -9.83
C GLY A 101 -3.60 5.24 -10.73
N ARG A 102 -3.60 5.48 -12.05
CA ARG A 102 -4.37 4.65 -12.98
C ARG A 102 -3.74 3.25 -13.10
N GLY A 103 -4.57 2.22 -13.25
CA GLY A 103 -4.11 0.87 -13.48
C GLY A 103 -5.24 -0.15 -13.56
N GLU A 104 -4.86 -1.43 -13.42
CA GLU A 104 -5.77 -2.58 -13.46
C GLU A 104 -5.58 -3.48 -12.24
N LEU A 105 -6.68 -3.95 -11.67
CA LEU A 105 -6.70 -5.06 -10.71
C LEU A 105 -6.98 -6.36 -11.48
N ARG A 106 -6.06 -7.31 -11.40
CA ARG A 106 -6.16 -8.64 -12.02
C ARG A 106 -6.42 -9.69 -10.96
N SER A 107 -7.47 -10.49 -11.16
CA SER A 107 -7.86 -11.61 -10.29
C SER A 107 -7.41 -12.96 -10.86
N PRO A 108 -7.42 -14.05 -10.06
CA PRO A 108 -6.92 -15.37 -10.50
C PRO A 108 -7.73 -15.97 -11.65
N ASP A 109 -8.99 -15.56 -11.77
CA ASP A 109 -9.92 -15.97 -12.84
C ASP A 109 -9.65 -15.27 -14.18
N GLY A 110 -8.59 -14.45 -14.25
CA GLY A 110 -8.18 -13.73 -15.45
C GLY A 110 -8.96 -12.43 -15.70
N ARG A 111 -9.92 -12.06 -14.84
CA ARG A 111 -10.60 -10.77 -14.98
C ARG A 111 -9.64 -9.63 -14.66
N ALA A 112 -9.77 -8.55 -15.42
CA ALA A 112 -9.06 -7.29 -15.20
C ALA A 112 -10.09 -6.18 -15.00
N THR A 113 -9.95 -5.40 -13.93
CA THR A 113 -10.81 -4.26 -13.61
C THR A 113 -9.95 -3.00 -13.59
N ALA A 114 -10.19 -2.09 -14.53
CA ALA A 114 -9.53 -0.79 -14.54
C ALA A 114 -9.95 0.04 -13.32
N PHE A 115 -9.01 0.79 -12.75
CA PHE A 115 -9.26 1.66 -11.60
C PHE A 115 -8.40 2.93 -11.65
N GLN A 116 -8.79 3.90 -10.83
CA GLN A 116 -8.00 5.08 -10.50
C GLN A 116 -7.81 5.11 -8.99
N ALA A 117 -6.56 5.05 -8.52
CA ALA A 117 -6.22 5.12 -7.12
C ALA A 117 -6.61 6.49 -6.53
N GLY A 118 -7.12 6.46 -5.31
CA GLY A 118 -7.25 7.67 -4.49
C GLY A 118 -5.86 8.18 -4.08
N ARG A 119 -5.66 9.49 -4.11
CA ARG A 119 -4.40 10.12 -3.69
C ARG A 119 -4.47 10.49 -2.21
N VAL A 120 -3.51 10.01 -1.43
CA VAL A 120 -3.28 10.39 -0.04
C VAL A 120 -1.88 11.02 0.05
N THR A 121 -1.81 12.24 0.56
CA THR A 121 -0.63 13.12 0.49
C THR A 121 -0.13 13.58 1.86
N GLY A 122 -0.85 13.29 2.93
CA GLY A 122 -0.62 13.82 4.27
C GLY A 122 -1.21 15.21 4.50
N ARG A 123 -1.77 15.87 3.47
CA ARG A 123 -2.37 17.22 3.58
C ARG A 123 -3.80 17.20 3.05
N ILE A 124 -4.73 17.80 3.79
CA ILE A 124 -6.10 17.96 3.29
C ILE A 124 -6.10 19.02 2.19
N PRO A 125 -6.64 18.76 0.97
CA PRO A 125 -6.60 19.73 -0.13
C PRO A 125 -7.18 21.11 0.22
N ARG A 126 -8.18 21.17 1.13
CA ARG A 126 -8.78 22.43 1.62
C ARG A 126 -7.92 23.17 2.66
N THR A 127 -6.94 22.49 3.26
CA THR A 127 -5.96 23.08 4.19
C THR A 127 -4.59 23.29 3.54
N ALA A 128 -4.46 23.02 2.24
CA ALA A 128 -3.26 23.37 1.47
C ALA A 128 -3.11 24.90 1.46
N THR A 129 -2.12 25.39 2.20
CA THR A 129 -1.85 26.83 2.39
C THR A 129 -1.17 27.48 1.18
N LEU A 130 -0.81 26.71 0.16
CA LEU A 130 -0.19 27.18 -1.08
C LEU A 130 -1.29 27.50 -2.11
N ARG A 131 -1.90 28.69 -1.98
CA ARG A 131 -2.68 29.28 -3.07
C ARG A 131 -1.74 30.11 -3.95
N PRO A 132 -1.85 30.06 -5.29
CA PRO A 132 -1.18 31.00 -6.16
C PRO A 132 -1.52 32.42 -5.70
N THR A 133 -0.50 33.24 -5.44
CA THR A 133 -0.70 34.64 -5.09
C THR A 133 -0.30 35.46 -6.30
N VAL A 134 -1.21 36.32 -6.76
CA VAL A 134 -0.91 37.31 -7.80
C VAL A 134 -0.57 38.61 -7.08
N VAL A 135 0.60 39.16 -7.36
CA VAL A 135 1.03 40.45 -6.81
C VAL A 135 1.29 41.38 -8.00
N PRO A 136 0.69 42.59 -8.05
CA PRO A 136 1.01 43.56 -9.09
C PRO A 136 2.50 43.92 -9.03
N LEU A 137 3.13 43.96 -10.20
CA LEU A 137 4.55 44.31 -10.36
C LEU A 137 4.63 45.71 -10.97
N GLU A 138 5.07 46.68 -10.18
CA GLU A 138 5.37 48.03 -10.65
C GLU A 138 6.70 48.04 -11.42
N TRP A 139 6.79 48.88 -12.45
CA TRP A 139 7.95 48.93 -13.36
C TRP A 139 9.26 49.27 -12.63
N GLU A 140 9.21 50.11 -11.60
CA GLU A 140 10.35 50.53 -10.79
C GLU A 140 10.94 49.38 -9.97
N ARG A 141 10.18 48.29 -9.79
CA ARG A 141 10.57 47.10 -9.02
C ARG A 141 10.86 45.90 -9.92
N MET A 142 10.90 46.12 -11.23
CA MET A 142 11.19 45.08 -12.20
C MET A 142 12.66 44.65 -12.05
N GLY A 143 12.87 43.44 -11.53
CA GLY A 143 14.18 42.90 -11.18
C GLY A 143 14.34 42.55 -9.69
N ASP A 144 13.46 43.04 -8.82
CA ASP A 144 13.41 42.61 -7.42
C ASP A 144 13.09 41.11 -7.34
N PRO A 145 13.70 40.37 -6.38
CA PRO A 145 13.28 39.01 -6.13
C PRO A 145 11.80 38.99 -5.68
N PRO A 146 11.02 37.97 -6.09
CA PRO A 146 9.62 37.87 -5.68
C PRO A 146 9.49 37.91 -4.15
N ALA A 147 8.50 38.65 -3.65
CA ALA A 147 8.21 38.69 -2.23
C ALA A 147 7.94 37.27 -1.72
N ARG A 148 8.85 36.75 -0.90
CA ARG A 148 8.72 35.40 -0.31
C ARG A 148 7.74 35.47 0.84
N ARG A 149 6.54 34.94 0.64
CA ARG A 149 5.62 34.71 1.75
C ARG A 149 6.19 33.60 2.63
N PRO A 150 6.37 33.80 3.96
CA PRO A 150 6.71 32.71 4.85
C PRO A 150 5.57 31.68 4.80
N VAL A 151 5.88 30.48 4.34
CA VAL A 151 4.93 29.36 4.37
C VAL A 151 4.78 29.00 5.83
N ARG A 152 3.61 29.28 6.41
CA ARG A 152 3.30 28.77 7.74
C ARG A 152 3.23 27.26 7.61
N GLU A 153 4.19 26.56 8.20
CA GLU A 153 4.08 25.14 8.41
C GLU A 153 2.78 24.93 9.16
N LEU A 154 1.79 24.36 8.49
CA LEU A 154 0.65 23.81 9.19
C LEU A 154 1.30 22.74 10.08
N GLY A 155 1.24 22.90 11.41
CA GLY A 155 1.65 21.84 12.33
C GLY A 155 0.87 20.56 12.05
N ASN A 156 0.98 19.55 12.92
CA ASN A 156 0.31 18.24 12.78
C ASN A 156 -1.24 18.32 12.87
N GLY A 157 -1.88 19.12 12.03
CA GLY A 157 -3.32 19.15 11.84
C GLY A 157 -3.81 17.86 11.17
N PRO A 158 -5.14 17.66 11.13
CA PRO A 158 -5.70 16.43 10.57
C PRO A 158 -5.22 16.24 9.12
N THR A 159 -4.70 15.05 8.83
CA THR A 159 -4.22 14.67 7.50
C THR A 159 -5.37 14.07 6.68
N ASP A 160 -5.23 14.04 5.36
CA ASP A 160 -6.13 13.28 4.50
C ASP A 160 -6.15 11.79 4.85
N LEU A 161 -5.02 11.23 5.33
CA LEU A 161 -4.94 9.89 5.90
C LEU A 161 -5.82 9.73 7.15
N ALA A 162 -5.81 10.69 8.07
CA ALA A 162 -6.68 10.65 9.26
C ALA A 162 -8.17 10.67 8.88
N LEU A 163 -8.53 11.44 7.84
CA LEU A 163 -9.88 11.45 7.29
C LEU A 163 -10.24 10.10 6.66
N LEU A 164 -9.33 9.50 5.89
CA LEU A 164 -9.52 8.17 5.30
C LEU A 164 -9.72 7.11 6.37
N ALA A 165 -8.84 7.06 7.38
CA ALA A 165 -8.94 6.12 8.49
C ALA A 165 -10.28 6.26 9.23
N SER A 166 -10.69 7.49 9.52
CA SER A 166 -11.99 7.78 10.16
C SER A 166 -13.18 7.34 9.29
N ALA A 167 -13.08 7.49 7.96
CA ALA A 167 -14.13 7.07 7.04
C ALA A 167 -14.23 5.53 6.95
N LEU A 168 -13.09 4.84 6.90
CA LEU A 168 -13.02 3.38 6.93
C LEU A 168 -13.61 2.81 8.22
N GLU A 169 -13.29 3.41 9.36
CA GLU A 169 -13.83 2.99 10.66
C GLU A 169 -15.37 3.14 10.73
N ARG A 170 -15.91 4.25 10.21
CA ARG A 170 -17.36 4.43 10.08
C ARG A 170 -17.99 3.42 9.13
N ALA A 171 -17.35 3.15 7.99
CA ALA A 171 -17.84 2.17 7.02
C ALA A 171 -17.87 0.76 7.63
N ALA A 172 -16.81 0.35 8.31
CA ALA A 172 -16.73 -0.95 9.00
C ALA A 172 -17.87 -1.13 10.03
N ARG A 173 -18.15 -0.09 10.83
CA ARG A 173 -19.30 -0.10 11.75
C ARG A 173 -20.63 -0.22 11.02
N SER A 174 -20.80 0.46 9.89
CA SER A 174 -22.06 0.46 9.12
C SER A 174 -22.42 -0.90 8.53
N VAL A 175 -21.41 -1.75 8.27
CA VAL A 175 -21.60 -3.11 7.76
C VAL A 175 -21.47 -4.18 8.87
N SER A 176 -21.41 -3.76 10.14
CA SER A 176 -21.19 -4.64 11.29
C SER A 176 -20.01 -5.60 11.09
N ALA A 177 -18.91 -5.09 10.52
CA ALA A 177 -17.70 -5.89 10.34
C ALA A 177 -17.19 -6.40 11.70
N ASP A 178 -16.82 -7.68 11.76
CA ASP A 178 -16.26 -8.28 12.97
C ASP A 178 -15.00 -7.53 13.39
N GLN A 179 -14.98 -7.09 14.66
CA GLN A 179 -13.82 -6.41 15.19
C GLN A 179 -12.70 -7.42 15.44
N VAL A 180 -11.58 -7.20 14.78
CA VAL A 180 -10.36 -7.98 14.99
C VAL A 180 -9.53 -7.27 16.06
N PRO A 181 -9.02 -7.96 17.09
CA PRO A 181 -8.18 -7.34 18.11
C PRO A 181 -6.90 -6.76 17.50
N SER A 182 -6.36 -5.74 18.17
CA SER A 182 -5.07 -5.13 17.82
C SER A 182 -3.91 -6.10 18.10
N LEU A 183 -2.84 -6.00 17.30
CA LEU A 183 -1.55 -6.65 17.58
C LEU A 183 -0.74 -5.93 18.67
N LEU A 184 -1.10 -4.67 18.95
CA LEU A 184 -0.44 -3.75 19.88
C LEU A 184 -1.38 -3.39 21.03
#